data_AF-A0A7G8VZB5-F1
#
_entry.id   AF-A0A7G8VZB5-F1
#
_cell.length_a   1.000
_cell.length_b   1.000
_cell.length_c   1.000
_cell.angle_alpha   90.00
_cell.angle_beta   90.00
_cell.angle_gamma   90.00
#
_symmetry.space_group_name_H-M   'P 1'
#
loop_
_entity.id
_entity.type
_entity.pdbx_description
1 polymer ?
#
loop_
_entity_poly.entity_id
_entity_poly.type
_entity_poly.pdbx_seq_one_letter_code
_entity_poly.pdbx_strand_id
1 'polypeptide(L)'
;MIDSVFAELSFWAMVAVSVILPVTIYAVLFTKPSVSRYTVLALGLALVAIAGFDVYFLQHMQTAVRGTPSLVDDAVFDSEVSFALYLFPLMFGGIGVNLISHLLISHLVGAERRFEKKHPDR
;
A
#
# COMPACT_ATOMS: atom_id res chain seq x y z
N MET A 1 -20.71 12.72 18.14
CA MET A 1 -20.94 11.29 18.41
C MET A 1 -21.03 10.61 17.06
N ILE A 2 -20.01 9.86 16.69
CA ILE A 2 -20.17 8.85 15.64
C ILE A 2 -20.72 7.65 16.38
N ASP A 3 -21.93 7.20 16.06
CA ASP A 3 -22.48 5.99 16.68
C ASP A 3 -21.52 4.83 16.37
N SER A 4 -21.20 4.01 17.37
CA SER A 4 -20.20 2.94 17.29
C SER A 4 -20.37 2.03 16.06
N VAL A 5 -21.61 1.82 15.63
CA VAL A 5 -21.98 1.05 14.43
C VAL A 5 -21.41 1.66 13.14
N PHE A 6 -21.37 3.00 13.02
CA PHE A 6 -20.78 3.66 11.85
C PHE A 6 -19.25 3.55 11.84
N ALA A 7 -18.61 3.53 13.01
CA ALA A 7 -17.17 3.30 13.12
C ALA A 7 -16.81 1.87 12.70
N GLU A 8 -17.59 0.89 13.16
CA GLU A 8 -17.41 -0.54 12.82
C GLU A 8 -17.61 -0.80 11.32
N LEU A 9 -18.65 -0.23 10.71
CA LEU A 9 -18.89 -0.38 9.27
C LEU A 9 -17.77 0.25 8.42
N SER A 10 -17.28 1.42 8.84
CA SER A 10 -16.19 2.13 8.15
C SER A 10 -14.87 1.35 8.24
N PHE A 11 -14.62 0.73 9.39
CA PHE A 11 -13.46 -0.13 9.60
C PHE A 11 -13.49 -1.36 8.69
N TRP A 12 -14.59 -2.11 8.69
CA TRP A 12 -14.71 -3.31 7.84
C TRP A 12 -14.72 -2.99 6.34
N ALA A 13 -15.34 -1.87 5.94
CA ALA A 13 -15.27 -1.38 4.58
C ALA A 13 -13.82 -1.05 4.18
N MET A 14 -13.05 -0.43 5.07
CA MET A 14 -11.64 -0.16 4.80
C MET A 14 -10.82 -1.45 4.71
N VAL A 15 -10.98 -2.40 5.64
CA VAL A 15 -10.30 -3.70 5.58
C VAL A 15 -10.63 -4.41 4.27
N ALA A 16 -11.90 -4.40 3.85
CA ALA A 16 -12.31 -4.96 2.57
C ALA A 16 -11.62 -4.25 1.40
N VAL A 17 -11.58 -2.91 1.38
CA VAL A 17 -10.90 -2.14 0.31
C VAL A 17 -9.38 -2.39 0.31
N SER A 18 -8.73 -2.35 1.47
CA SER A 18 -7.28 -2.58 1.63
C SER A 18 -6.86 -3.99 1.21
N VAL A 19 -7.75 -4.99 1.29
CA VAL A 19 -7.49 -6.35 0.78
C VAL A 19 -7.89 -6.52 -0.69
N ILE A 20 -9.08 -6.06 -1.08
CA ILE A 20 -9.63 -6.27 -2.43
C ILE A 20 -8.86 -5.47 -3.47
N LEU A 21 -8.47 -4.23 -3.16
CA LEU A 21 -7.78 -3.34 -4.10
C LEU A 21 -6.42 -3.90 -4.55
N PRO A 22 -5.52 -4.39 -3.67
CA PRO A 22 -4.28 -5.05 -4.10
C PRO A 22 -4.52 -6.35 -4.85
N VAL A 23 -5.49 -7.17 -4.43
CA VAL A 23 -5.83 -8.42 -5.16
C VAL A 23 -6.32 -8.11 -6.57
N THR A 24 -7.17 -7.11 -6.74
CA THR A 24 -7.66 -6.69 -8.06
C THR A 24 -6.56 -6.07 -8.91
N ILE A 25 -5.68 -5.25 -8.32
CA ILE A 25 -4.48 -4.73 -8.97
C ILE A 25 -3.61 -5.87 -9.50
N TYR A 26 -3.30 -6.88 -8.67
CA TYR A 26 -2.49 -8.03 -9.07
C TYR A 26 -3.17 -8.88 -10.14
N ALA A 27 -4.48 -9.15 -10.00
CA ALA A 27 -5.26 -9.90 -10.98
C ALA A 27 -5.25 -9.20 -12.36
N VAL A 28 -5.44 -7.88 -12.39
CA VAL A 28 -5.38 -7.10 -13.64
C VAL A 28 -4.01 -7.19 -14.30
N LEU A 29 -2.92 -7.15 -13.53
CA LEU A 29 -1.57 -7.29 -14.08
C LEU A 29 -1.32 -8.69 -14.65
N PHE A 30 -1.85 -9.74 -14.00
CA PHE A 30 -1.78 -11.12 -14.51
C PHE A 30 -2.50 -11.30 -15.85
N THR A 31 -3.56 -10.53 -16.11
CA THR A 31 -4.30 -10.60 -17.38
C THR A 31 -3.64 -9.83 -18.53
N LYS A 32 -2.62 -9.00 -18.26
CA LYS A 32 -1.97 -8.19 -19.30
C LYS A 32 -0.64 -8.81 -19.76
N PRO A 33 -0.53 -9.23 -21.04
CA PRO A 33 0.68 -9.87 -21.57
C PRO A 33 1.89 -8.92 -21.68
N SER A 34 1.68 -7.60 -21.67
CA SER A 34 2.75 -6.61 -21.60
C SER A 34 2.35 -5.40 -20.74
N VAL A 35 3.18 -5.08 -19.75
CA VAL A 35 2.97 -3.96 -18.83
C VAL A 35 4.04 -2.91 -19.11
N SER A 36 3.63 -1.67 -19.39
CA SER A 36 4.57 -0.58 -19.65
C SER A 36 5.33 -0.17 -18.39
N ARG A 37 6.54 0.38 -18.56
CA ARG A 37 7.34 0.92 -17.44
C ARG A 37 6.60 1.98 -16.62
N TYR A 38 5.83 2.83 -17.29
CA TYR A 38 5.00 3.86 -16.63
C TYR A 38 3.85 3.25 -15.83
N THR A 39 3.26 2.16 -16.32
CA THR A 39 2.22 1.42 -15.60
C THR A 39 2.79 0.79 -14.32
N VAL A 40 3.98 0.20 -14.39
CA VAL A 40 4.67 -0.36 -13.20
C VAL A 40 5.02 0.76 -12.21
N LEU A 41 5.45 1.93 -12.68
CA LEU A 41 5.72 3.08 -11.81
C LEU A 41 4.46 3.57 -11.10
N ALA A 42 3.38 3.78 -11.85
CA ALA A 42 2.10 4.24 -11.32
C ALA A 42 1.56 3.25 -10.28
N LEU A 43 1.71 1.95 -10.55
CA LEU A 43 1.39 0.88 -9.61
C LEU A 43 2.21 0.98 -8.32
N GLY A 44 3.54 1.08 -8.42
CA GLY A 44 4.42 1.17 -7.27
C GLY A 44 4.08 2.38 -6.40
N LEU A 45 3.84 3.53 -7.02
CA LEU A 45 3.40 4.76 -6.34
C LEU A 45 2.02 4.60 -5.68
N ALA A 46 1.07 3.95 -6.37
CA ALA A 46 -0.25 3.69 -5.81
C ALA A 46 -0.15 2.80 -4.56
N LEU A 47 0.66 1.73 -4.59
CA LEU A 47 0.86 0.85 -3.43
C LEU A 47 1.48 1.59 -2.24
N VAL A 48 2.45 2.48 -2.47
CA VAL A 48 3.02 3.33 -1.42
C VAL A 48 1.98 4.31 -0.86
N ALA A 49 1.15 4.91 -1.71
CA ALA A 49 0.09 5.82 -1.29
C ALA A 49 -0.98 5.10 -0.45
N ILE A 50 -1.39 3.90 -0.88
CA ILE A 50 -2.33 3.05 -0.14
C ILE A 50 -1.75 2.68 1.23
N ALA A 51 -0.48 2.28 1.29
CA ALA A 51 0.18 1.99 2.57
C ALA A 51 0.17 3.19 3.52
N GLY A 52 0.45 4.40 3.03
CA GLY A 52 0.36 5.63 3.82
C GLY A 52 -1.06 5.93 4.31
N PHE A 53 -2.05 5.73 3.44
CA PHE A 53 -3.46 5.89 3.78
C PHE A 53 -3.92 4.90 4.86
N ASP A 54 -3.56 3.62 4.72
CA ASP A 54 -3.90 2.56 5.67
C ASP A 54 -3.30 2.88 7.06
N VAL A 55 -2.03 3.32 7.14
CA VAL A 55 -1.41 3.73 8.41
C VAL A 55 -2.15 4.92 9.03
N TYR A 56 -2.43 5.96 8.24
CA TYR A 56 -3.15 7.15 8.72
C TYR A 56 -4.53 6.78 9.27
N PHE A 57 -5.28 5.93 8.55
CA PHE A 57 -6.60 5.53 8.98
C PHE A 57 -6.57 4.68 10.26
N LEU A 58 -5.66 3.69 10.34
CA LEU A 58 -5.50 2.89 11.55
C LEU A 58 -5.17 3.76 12.76
N GLN A 59 -4.28 4.74 12.60
CA GLN A 59 -3.96 5.70 13.66
C GLN A 59 -5.17 6.57 14.04
N HIS A 60 -5.92 7.05 13.05
CA HIS A 60 -7.11 7.88 13.29
C HIS A 60 -8.18 7.10 14.06
N MET A 61 -8.43 5.84 13.70
CA MET A 61 -9.37 4.97 14.42
C MET A 61 -8.91 4.68 15.85
N GLN A 62 -7.62 4.35 16.05
CA GLN A 62 -7.08 4.17 17.40
C GLN A 62 -7.25 5.41 18.29
N THR A 63 -7.09 6.62 17.73
CA THR A 63 -7.33 7.85 18.49
C THR A 63 -8.81 8.11 18.78
N ALA A 64 -9.72 7.74 17.87
CA ALA A 64 -11.16 7.90 18.05
C ALA A 64 -11.72 6.93 19.10
N VAL A 65 -11.24 5.68 19.09
CA VAL A 65 -11.69 4.59 19.96
C VAL A 65 -11.29 4.79 21.42
N ARG A 66 -10.11 5.36 21.70
CA ARG A 66 -9.65 5.68 23.06
C ARG A 66 -10.57 6.65 23.84
N GLY A 67 -11.53 7.29 23.17
CA GLY A 67 -12.49 8.20 23.78
C GLY A 67 -13.88 7.60 24.09
N THR A 68 -14.13 6.33 23.75
CA THR A 68 -15.47 5.70 23.85
C THR A 68 -15.46 4.43 24.71
N PRO A 69 -16.36 4.30 25.71
CA PRO A 69 -16.39 3.15 26.62
C PRO A 69 -17.21 2.01 26.00
N SER A 70 -16.67 1.30 25.01
CA SER A 70 -17.31 0.12 24.41
C SER A 70 -16.45 -1.14 24.61
N LEU A 71 -17.06 -2.22 25.09
CA LEU A 71 -16.37 -3.48 25.48
C LEU A 71 -15.84 -4.31 24.30
N VAL A 72 -16.26 -3.99 23.07
CA VAL A 72 -15.79 -4.68 21.84
C VAL A 72 -14.58 -3.94 21.24
N ASP A 73 -14.51 -2.62 21.44
CA ASP A 73 -13.38 -1.79 21.02
C ASP A 73 -12.06 -2.23 21.68
N ASP A 74 -12.09 -2.55 22.98
CA ASP A 74 -10.92 -3.00 23.72
C ASP A 74 -10.35 -4.34 23.21
N ALA A 75 -11.18 -5.25 22.67
CA ALA A 75 -10.70 -6.55 22.20
C ALA A 75 -10.00 -6.51 20.83
N VAL A 76 -10.38 -5.56 19.95
CA VAL A 76 -9.83 -5.44 18.58
C VAL A 76 -8.69 -4.43 18.51
N PHE A 77 -8.77 -3.33 19.28
CA PHE A 77 -7.78 -2.26 19.24
C PHE A 77 -6.68 -2.41 20.30
N ASP A 78 -6.93 -3.14 21.39
CA ASP A 78 -5.94 -3.40 22.46
C ASP A 78 -5.24 -4.78 22.30
N SER A 79 -5.45 -5.47 21.18
CA SER A 79 -4.90 -6.82 20.90
C SER A 79 -4.03 -6.91 19.65
N GLU A 80 -3.37 -8.08 19.51
CA GLU A 80 -2.55 -8.55 18.38
C GLU A 80 -3.21 -8.34 17.00
N VAL A 81 -4.55 -8.20 16.94
CA VAL A 81 -5.28 -7.92 15.70
C VAL A 81 -4.94 -6.54 15.14
N SER A 82 -4.84 -5.51 15.98
CA SER A 82 -4.38 -4.17 15.56
C SER A 82 -2.95 -4.21 15.02
N PHE A 83 -2.08 -5.00 15.64
CA PHE A 83 -0.72 -5.21 15.14
C PHE A 83 -0.70 -5.97 13.79
N ALA A 84 -1.52 -7.01 13.65
CA ALA A 84 -1.64 -7.76 12.40
C ALA A 84 -2.15 -6.89 11.24
N LEU A 85 -3.02 -5.92 11.51
CA LEU A 85 -3.50 -4.98 10.49
C LEU A 85 -2.41 -4.05 9.96
N TYR A 86 -1.35 -3.78 10.72
CA TYR A 86 -0.18 -3.05 10.21
C TYR A 86 0.67 -3.87 9.23
N LEU A 87 0.46 -5.19 9.12
CA LEU A 87 1.14 -5.99 8.10
C LEU A 87 0.71 -5.61 6.69
N PHE A 88 -0.54 -5.19 6.48
CA PHE A 88 -1.03 -4.75 5.17
C PHE A 88 -0.28 -3.53 4.63
N PRO A 89 -0.25 -2.37 5.33
CA PRO A 89 0.53 -1.23 4.86
C PRO A 89 2.02 -1.53 4.75
N LEU A 90 2.57 -2.36 5.66
CA LEU A 90 3.96 -2.77 5.56
C LEU A 90 4.25 -3.55 4.27
N MET A 91 3.39 -4.52 3.92
CA MET A 91 3.53 -5.29 2.69
C MET A 91 3.36 -4.41 1.45
N PHE A 92 2.33 -3.57 1.38
CA PHE A 92 2.09 -2.72 0.22
C PHE A 92 3.19 -1.68 0.04
N GLY A 93 3.65 -1.06 1.13
CA GLY A 93 4.78 -0.14 1.13
C GLY A 93 6.06 -0.84 0.64
N GLY A 94 6.38 -2.01 1.19
CA GLY A 94 7.56 -2.79 0.80
C GLY A 94 7.55 -3.19 -0.68
N ILE A 95 6.43 -3.72 -1.18
CA ILE A 95 6.27 -4.10 -2.59
C ILE A 95 6.35 -2.86 -3.49
N GLY A 96 5.65 -1.78 -3.14
CA GLY A 96 5.63 -0.54 -3.91
C GLY A 96 7.01 0.08 -4.05
N VAL A 97 7.75 0.21 -2.93
CA VAL A 97 9.13 0.68 -2.93
C VAL A 97 10.02 -0.21 -3.80
N ASN A 98 9.92 -1.54 -3.65
CA ASN A 98 10.74 -2.48 -4.44
C ASN A 98 10.50 -2.34 -5.96
N LEU A 99 9.23 -2.20 -6.38
CA LEU A 99 8.90 -1.97 -7.80
C LEU A 99 9.50 -0.68 -8.33
N ILE A 100 9.39 0.41 -7.57
CA ILE A 100 9.96 1.71 -7.94
C ILE A 100 11.48 1.60 -8.04
N SER A 101 12.14 1.00 -7.04
CA SER A 101 13.58 0.79 -7.02
C SER A 101 14.05 0.01 -8.24
N HIS A 102 13.40 -1.11 -8.55
CA HIS A 102 13.74 -1.91 -9.73
C HIS A 102 13.63 -1.10 -11.03
N LEU A 103 12.60 -0.27 -11.15
CA LEU A 103 12.38 0.56 -12.33
C LEU A 103 13.45 1.65 -12.49
N LEU A 104 13.81 2.32 -11.39
CA LEU A 104 14.83 3.36 -11.37
C LEU A 104 16.21 2.79 -11.74
N ILE A 105 16.61 1.68 -11.13
CA ILE A 105 17.87 1.00 -11.43
C ILE A 105 17.90 0.58 -12.91
N SER A 106 16.82 -0.04 -13.39
CA SER A 106 16.71 -0.46 -14.79
C SER A 106 16.77 0.72 -15.77
N HIS A 107 16.24 1.88 -15.39
CA HIS A 107 16.34 3.10 -16.18
C HIS A 107 17.78 3.62 -16.23
N LEU A 108 18.46 3.66 -15.08
CA LEU A 108 19.83 4.15 -14.95
C LEU A 108 20.82 3.28 -15.75
N VAL A 109 20.76 1.96 -15.59
CA VAL A 109 21.57 1.01 -16.37
C VAL A 109 21.31 1.17 -17.87
N GLY A 110 20.06 1.40 -18.25
CA GLY A 110 19.70 1.69 -19.63
C GLY A 110 20.28 3.01 -20.14
N ALA A 111 20.37 4.04 -19.29
CA ALA A 111 20.95 5.33 -19.64
C ALA A 111 22.47 5.26 -19.77
N GLU A 112 23.14 4.53 -18.88
CA GLU A 112 24.57 4.26 -18.90
C GLU A 112 25.00 3.57 -20.21
N ARG A 113 24.33 2.47 -20.58
CA ARG A 113 24.59 1.77 -21.84
C ARG A 113 24.39 2.66 -23.07
N ARG A 114 23.44 3.60 -23.03
CA ARG A 114 23.23 4.57 -24.12
C ARG A 114 24.35 5.60 -24.17
N PHE A 115 24.87 6.00 -23.00
CA PHE A 115 25.98 6.93 -22.89
C PHE A 115 27.28 6.32 -23.44
N GLU A 116 27.61 5.08 -23.03
CA GLU A 116 28.79 4.32 -23.51
C GLU A 116 28.76 4.16 -25.04
N LYS A 117 27.61 3.75 -25.60
CA LYS A 117 27.45 3.62 -27.06
C LYS A 117 27.67 4.94 -27.81
N LYS A 118 27.36 6.07 -27.18
CA LYS A 118 27.52 7.41 -27.78
C LYS A 118 28.94 7.97 -27.59
N HIS A 119 29.73 7.41 -26.67
CA HIS A 119 31.09 7.85 -26.36
C HIS A 119 32.02 6.63 -26.24
N PRO A 120 32.28 5.89 -27.34
CA PRO A 120 33.07 4.66 -27.31
C PRO A 120 34.56 4.86 -26.99
N ASP A 121 35.06 6.09 -27.10
CA ASP A 121 36.48 6.43 -26.97
C ASP A 121 36.87 6.97 -25.58
N ARG A 122 35.99 6.80 -24.59
CA ARG A 122 36.25 7.15 -23.18
C ARG A 122 36.49 5.91 -22.32
#